data_AF-A0A2P9DS99-F1
#
_entry.id   AF-A0A2P9DS99-F1
#
_cell.length_a   1.000
_cell.length_b   1.000
_cell.length_c   1.000
_cell.angle_alpha   90.00
_cell.angle_beta   90.00
_cell.angle_gamma   90.00
#
_symmetry.space_group_name_H-M   'P 1'
#
loop_
_entity.id
_entity.type
_entity.pdbx_description
1 polymer ?
#
loop_
_entity_poly.entity_id
_entity_poly.type
_entity_poly.pdbx_seq_one_letter_code
_entity_poly.pdbx_strand_id
1 'polypeptide(L)'
;MVYNKNKPYITAHHIPIYKSRVLSECDTQSSIHDKDTGMKSVMQQFVDRTSQRLREYDERMKEKRQKRKEERAKNIQKIIEKDKREKSLADKVEKGCLRCGCALGGGVLPVWGLVSGLWYATLTQHVSKMAIQKGIEAALEEGIKQIGEIFRMTKTSEVPTITVGEMLSSGEFTKGVSLFDMVKYINSVSENFPQDTYTSFFNIIDGMVRVEGMDKFNVQNGERIAAVAKAFEDSEALEFASHTSLLSNTIIASVVTILIIVLVMIIIYLILRYRRKKKMKKKAQYTKLLKE
;
A
#
# COMPACT_ATOMS: atom_id res chain seq x y z
N MET A 1 22.87 -42.32 38.64
CA MET A 1 24.20 -42.92 38.85
C MET A 1 24.14 -44.39 38.48
N VAL A 2 25.08 -44.84 37.65
CA VAL A 2 25.63 -46.22 37.57
C VAL A 2 24.67 -47.32 37.08
N TYR A 3 24.69 -47.64 35.77
CA TYR A 3 25.41 -48.77 35.15
C TYR A 3 25.01 -50.16 35.68
N ASN A 4 24.47 -51.05 34.83
CA ASN A 4 25.22 -52.14 34.20
C ASN A 4 24.34 -53.02 33.29
N LYS A 5 25.05 -53.67 32.38
CA LYS A 5 24.77 -54.46 31.19
C LYS A 5 24.28 -55.87 31.51
N ASN A 6 23.49 -56.44 30.59
CA ASN A 6 23.83 -57.68 29.84
C ASN A 6 22.56 -58.23 29.17
N LYS A 7 22.37 -57.93 27.88
CA LYS A 7 21.46 -58.72 27.03
C LYS A 7 22.28 -59.86 26.41
N PRO A 8 21.83 -61.12 26.49
CA PRO A 8 22.51 -62.24 25.87
C PRO A 8 22.52 -62.07 24.36
N TYR A 9 23.70 -62.12 23.76
CA TYR A 9 23.87 -62.22 22.33
C TYR A 9 23.41 -63.64 21.92
N ILE A 10 22.37 -63.69 21.09
CA ILE A 10 22.01 -64.92 20.38
C ILE A 10 22.90 -64.94 19.13
N THR A 11 23.94 -65.76 19.15
CA THR A 11 24.76 -66.06 17.98
C THR A 11 23.89 -66.83 16.99
N ALA A 12 23.24 -66.12 16.07
CA ALA A 12 22.57 -66.74 14.94
C ALA A 12 23.64 -67.24 13.96
N HIS A 13 23.89 -68.55 13.96
CA HIS A 13 24.62 -69.24 12.90
C HIS A 13 23.79 -69.22 11.62
N HIS A 14 23.76 -68.07 10.94
CA HIS A 14 23.36 -68.05 9.53
C HIS A 14 24.53 -68.58 8.72
N ILE A 15 24.52 -69.88 8.45
CA ILE A 15 25.32 -70.48 7.38
C ILE A 15 24.78 -69.87 6.08
N PRO A 16 25.53 -68.98 5.39
CA PRO A 16 25.14 -68.50 4.09
C PRO A 16 25.35 -69.68 3.14
N ILE A 17 24.25 -70.30 2.67
CA ILE A 17 24.33 -71.19 1.52
C ILE A 17 24.57 -70.30 0.31
N TYR A 18 25.84 -69.97 0.07
CA TYR A 18 26.26 -69.49 -1.22
C TYR A 18 26.07 -70.67 -2.19
N LYS A 19 25.00 -70.64 -2.98
CA LYS A 19 24.99 -71.41 -4.23
C LYS A 19 26.01 -70.70 -5.12
N SER A 20 27.27 -71.08 -4.95
CA SER A 20 28.34 -70.65 -5.84
C SER A 20 27.87 -71.06 -7.24
N ARG A 21 27.61 -70.07 -8.10
CA ARG A 21 27.63 -70.28 -9.55
C ARG A 21 29.09 -70.26 -10.00
N VAL A 22 29.96 -70.98 -9.27
CA VAL A 22 31.26 -71.32 -9.81
C VAL A 22 30.94 -72.32 -10.90
N LEU A 23 31.02 -71.84 -12.14
CA LEU A 23 31.13 -72.72 -13.30
C LEU A 23 32.37 -73.56 -13.04
N SER A 24 32.16 -74.77 -12.49
CA SER A 24 33.17 -75.80 -12.49
C SER A 24 33.41 -76.13 -13.96
N GLU A 25 34.52 -75.66 -14.51
CA GLU A 25 35.04 -76.16 -15.77
C GLU A 25 35.33 -77.65 -15.55
N CYS A 26 34.34 -78.50 -15.82
CA CYS A 26 34.59 -79.91 -15.99
C CYS A 26 35.35 -80.04 -17.31
N ASP A 27 36.59 -80.53 -17.26
CA ASP A 27 37.38 -80.88 -18.43
C ASP A 27 36.59 -81.88 -19.29
N THR A 28 35.86 -81.34 -20.27
CA THR A 28 35.18 -82.14 -21.26
C THR A 28 36.29 -82.64 -22.18
N GLN A 29 36.54 -83.94 -22.16
CA GLN A 29 37.52 -84.59 -23.02
C GLN A 29 37.35 -84.04 -24.45
N SER A 30 38.36 -83.29 -24.92
CA SER A 30 38.27 -82.67 -26.24
C SER A 30 38.22 -83.79 -27.26
N SER A 31 37.09 -83.91 -27.97
CA SER A 31 37.04 -84.77 -29.14
C SER A 31 37.93 -84.12 -30.19
N ILE A 32 39.12 -84.66 -30.41
CA ILE A 32 40.10 -84.16 -31.38
C ILE A 32 39.53 -84.42 -32.79
N HIS A 33 38.60 -83.56 -33.22
CA HIS A 33 38.03 -83.54 -34.57
C HIS A 33 38.66 -82.44 -35.44
N ASP A 34 39.81 -81.89 -35.05
CA ASP A 34 40.50 -80.80 -35.76
C ASP A 34 40.85 -81.10 -37.23
N LYS A 35 40.86 -82.38 -37.61
CA LYS A 35 41.12 -82.84 -38.99
C LYS A 35 39.89 -83.35 -39.73
N ASP A 36 38.71 -83.37 -39.10
CA ASP A 36 37.47 -83.77 -39.77
C ASP A 36 36.94 -82.60 -40.62
N THR A 37 36.92 -82.83 -41.93
CA THR A 37 36.53 -81.82 -42.93
C THR A 37 35.07 -81.40 -42.75
N GLY A 38 34.20 -82.34 -42.32
CA GLY A 38 32.81 -82.06 -42.02
C GLY A 38 32.65 -81.18 -40.79
N MET A 39 33.32 -81.53 -39.68
CA MET A 39 33.27 -80.78 -38.43
C MET A 39 33.82 -79.34 -38.58
N LYS A 40 34.87 -79.17 -39.40
CA LYS A 40 35.45 -77.86 -39.70
C LYS A 40 34.48 -76.93 -40.41
N SER A 41 33.66 -77.45 -41.34
CA SER A 41 32.64 -76.67 -42.05
C SER A 41 31.51 -76.20 -41.11
N VAL A 42 31.06 -77.06 -40.20
CA VAL A 42 30.03 -76.73 -39.21
C VAL A 42 30.54 -75.70 -38.20
N MET A 43 31.78 -75.86 -37.75
CA MET A 43 32.44 -74.89 -36.86
C MET A 43 32.54 -73.51 -37.53
N GLN A 44 33.00 -73.45 -38.78
CA GLN A 44 33.08 -72.20 -39.55
C GLN A 44 31.70 -71.52 -39.66
N GLN A 45 30.66 -72.28 -39.98
CA GLN A 45 29.29 -71.77 -40.10
C GLN A 45 28.71 -71.27 -38.77
N PHE A 46 29.09 -71.90 -37.66
CA PHE A 46 28.73 -71.45 -36.32
C PHE A 46 29.44 -70.14 -35.96
N VAL A 47 30.75 -70.04 -36.24
CA VAL A 47 31.57 -68.82 -36.03
C VAL A 47 31.03 -67.65 -36.87
N ASP A 48 30.65 -67.90 -38.12
CA ASP A 48 30.07 -66.87 -39.00
C ASP A 48 28.70 -66.39 -38.48
N ARG A 49 27.81 -67.32 -38.11
CA ARG A 49 26.49 -66.98 -37.53
C ARG A 49 26.59 -66.28 -36.18
N THR A 50 27.53 -66.67 -35.31
CA THR A 50 27.73 -66.00 -34.02
C THR A 50 28.34 -64.62 -34.20
N SER A 51 29.28 -64.46 -35.13
CA SER A 51 29.85 -63.16 -35.50
C SER A 51 28.79 -62.21 -36.04
N GLN A 52 27.84 -62.70 -36.86
CA GLN A 52 26.73 -61.89 -37.35
C GLN A 52 25.80 -61.44 -36.22
N ARG A 53 25.39 -62.36 -35.33
CA ARG A 53 24.53 -62.02 -34.19
C ARG A 53 25.17 -61.05 -33.21
N LEU A 54 26.48 -61.15 -32.99
CA LEU A 54 27.23 -60.20 -32.17
C LEU A 54 27.22 -58.80 -32.79
N ARG A 55 27.44 -58.68 -34.11
CA ARG A 55 27.33 -57.39 -34.82
C ARG A 55 25.93 -56.79 -34.72
N GLU A 56 24.88 -57.60 -34.92
CA GLU A 56 23.48 -57.14 -34.80
C GLU A 56 23.11 -56.74 -33.35
N TYR A 57 23.65 -57.44 -32.36
CA TYR A 57 23.49 -57.07 -30.96
C TYR A 57 24.19 -55.75 -30.65
N ASP A 58 25.43 -55.57 -31.11
CA ASP A 58 26.21 -54.35 -30.92
C ASP A 58 25.55 -53.14 -31.59
N GLU A 59 25.03 -53.28 -32.82
CA GLU A 59 24.31 -52.20 -33.50
C GLU A 59 23.02 -51.81 -32.76
N ARG A 60 22.20 -52.78 -32.32
CA ARG A 60 21.02 -52.49 -31.48
C ARG A 60 21.39 -51.85 -30.14
N MET A 61 22.52 -52.25 -29.56
CA MET A 61 23.01 -51.67 -28.31
C MET A 61 23.53 -50.24 -28.49
N LYS A 62 24.20 -49.94 -29.60
CA LYS A 62 24.58 -48.58 -29.98
C LYS A 62 23.35 -47.69 -30.14
N GLU A 63 22.34 -48.12 -30.90
CA GLU A 63 21.11 -47.36 -31.11
C GLU A 63 20.36 -47.05 -29.81
N LYS A 64 20.20 -48.06 -28.93
CA LYS A 64 19.56 -47.87 -27.61
C LYS A 64 20.36 -46.96 -26.68
N ARG A 65 21.70 -46.99 -26.76
CA ARG A 65 22.57 -46.06 -26.02
C ARG A 65 22.45 -44.64 -26.56
N GLN A 66 22.39 -44.48 -27.87
CA GLN A 66 22.21 -43.19 -28.55
C GLN A 66 20.90 -42.53 -28.12
N LYS A 67 19.77 -43.26 -28.22
CA LYS A 67 18.44 -42.76 -27.82
C LYS A 67 18.39 -42.28 -26.36
N ARG A 68 18.97 -43.04 -25.43
CA ARG A 68 19.00 -42.63 -24.00
C ARG A 68 19.93 -41.43 -23.74
N LYS A 69 21.01 -41.28 -24.51
CA LYS A 69 21.89 -40.10 -24.43
C LYS A 69 21.16 -38.85 -24.93
N GLU A 70 20.47 -38.96 -26.07
CA GLU A 70 19.67 -37.85 -26.62
C GLU A 70 18.51 -37.46 -25.70
N GLU A 71 17.81 -38.44 -25.12
CA GLU A 71 16.72 -38.19 -24.18
C GLU A 71 17.20 -37.51 -22.90
N ARG A 72 18.35 -37.94 -22.36
CA ARG A 72 19.00 -37.22 -21.24
C ARG A 72 19.41 -35.81 -21.65
N ALA A 73 20.01 -35.62 -22.82
CA ALA A 73 20.43 -34.31 -23.28
C ALA A 73 19.22 -33.34 -23.41
N LYS A 74 18.11 -33.80 -24.01
CA LYS A 74 16.85 -33.05 -24.10
C LYS A 74 16.30 -32.70 -22.72
N ASN A 75 16.27 -33.65 -21.79
CA ASN A 75 15.79 -33.40 -20.43
C ASN A 75 16.67 -32.41 -19.67
N ILE A 76 18.01 -32.51 -19.80
CA ILE A 76 18.96 -31.56 -19.21
C ILE A 76 18.74 -30.16 -19.80
N GLN A 77 18.62 -30.03 -21.12
CA GLN A 77 18.38 -28.75 -21.78
C GLN A 77 17.08 -28.09 -21.28
N LYS A 78 16.00 -28.87 -21.14
CA LYS A 78 14.71 -28.38 -20.59
C LYS A 78 14.82 -27.89 -19.14
N ILE A 79 15.66 -28.55 -18.33
CA ILE A 79 15.93 -28.13 -16.95
C ILE A 79 16.74 -26.82 -16.92
N ILE A 80 17.78 -26.71 -17.74
CA ILE A 80 18.63 -25.51 -17.84
C ILE A 80 17.82 -24.30 -18.28
N GLU A 81 17.00 -24.44 -19.33
CA GLU A 81 16.15 -23.34 -19.81
C GLU A 81 15.14 -22.89 -18.76
N LYS A 82 14.52 -23.84 -18.04
CA LYS A 82 13.57 -23.53 -16.96
C LYS A 82 14.26 -22.82 -15.80
N ASP A 83 15.46 -23.26 -15.43
CA ASP A 83 16.25 -22.61 -14.37
C ASP A 83 16.67 -21.19 -14.79
N LYS A 84 17.09 -21.00 -16.05
CA LYS A 84 17.45 -19.68 -16.61
C LYS A 84 16.29 -18.69 -16.54
N ARG A 85 15.06 -19.11 -16.89
CA ARG A 85 13.85 -18.26 -16.75
C ARG A 85 13.50 -17.97 -15.28
N GLU A 86 13.58 -18.97 -14.41
CA GLU A 86 13.34 -18.79 -12.96
C GLU A 86 14.39 -17.85 -12.33
N LYS A 87 15.63 -17.84 -12.83
CA LYS A 87 16.74 -16.97 -12.39
C LYS A 87 16.59 -15.54 -12.91
N SER A 88 16.20 -15.34 -14.18
CA SER A 88 15.97 -14.01 -14.73
C SER A 88 14.78 -13.28 -14.09
N LEU A 89 13.73 -14.03 -13.71
CA LEU A 89 12.62 -13.46 -12.93
C LEU A 89 13.08 -13.08 -11.51
N ALA A 90 14.03 -13.81 -10.94
CA ALA A 90 14.61 -13.51 -9.63
C ALA A 90 15.33 -12.15 -9.63
N ASP A 91 16.26 -11.98 -10.57
CA ASP A 91 17.06 -10.75 -10.66
C ASP A 91 16.19 -9.52 -10.88
N LYS A 92 15.10 -9.65 -11.65
CA LYS A 92 14.14 -8.55 -11.86
C LYS A 92 13.39 -8.19 -10.58
N VAL A 93 12.93 -9.19 -9.82
CA VAL A 93 12.22 -8.95 -8.56
C VAL A 93 13.18 -8.44 -7.48
N GLU A 94 14.41 -8.92 -7.43
CA GLU A 94 15.44 -8.48 -6.48
C GLU A 94 15.90 -7.04 -6.76
N LYS A 95 16.14 -6.68 -8.03
CA LYS A 95 16.38 -5.28 -8.43
C LYS A 95 15.18 -4.37 -8.12
N GLY A 96 13.97 -4.86 -8.33
CA GLY A 96 12.75 -4.13 -7.95
C GLY A 96 12.66 -3.90 -6.44
N CYS A 97 12.95 -4.92 -5.64
CA CYS A 97 12.91 -4.86 -4.18
C CYS A 97 14.04 -4.01 -3.59
N LEU A 98 15.26 -4.03 -4.15
CA LEU A 98 16.36 -3.15 -3.73
C LEU A 98 16.04 -1.68 -4.03
N ARG A 99 15.46 -1.39 -5.20
CA ARG A 99 15.02 -0.02 -5.53
C ARG A 99 13.93 0.47 -4.58
N CYS A 100 12.99 -0.39 -4.20
CA CYS A 100 11.92 -0.04 -3.26
C CYS A 100 12.43 0.08 -1.81
N GLY A 101 13.33 -0.81 -1.39
CA GLY A 101 13.91 -0.84 -0.04
C GLY A 101 14.89 0.30 0.24
N CYS A 102 15.69 0.73 -0.74
CA CYS A 102 16.53 1.92 -0.59
C CYS A 102 15.69 3.22 -0.53
N ALA A 103 14.55 3.28 -1.21
CA ALA A 103 13.63 4.42 -1.13
C ALA A 103 12.87 4.49 0.20
N LEU A 104 12.50 3.34 0.78
CA LEU A 104 11.70 3.27 2.01
C LEU A 104 12.53 3.16 3.30
N GLY A 105 13.75 2.62 3.25
CA GLY A 105 14.56 2.31 4.43
C GLY A 105 15.63 3.33 4.83
N GLY A 106 15.90 4.37 4.02
CA GLY A 106 17.13 5.18 4.18
C GLY A 106 17.00 6.67 4.46
N GLY A 107 15.83 7.31 4.32
CA GLY A 107 15.77 8.78 4.48
C GLY A 107 14.40 9.43 4.65
N VAL A 108 13.30 8.65 4.58
CA VAL A 108 11.94 9.21 4.56
C VAL A 108 11.30 9.25 5.96
N LEU A 109 11.69 8.34 6.86
CA LEU A 109 11.09 8.22 8.20
C LEU A 109 11.29 9.46 9.11
N PRO A 110 12.47 10.10 9.18
CA PRO A 110 12.64 11.28 10.03
C PRO A 110 11.96 12.53 9.45
N VAL A 111 11.94 12.65 8.12
CA VAL A 111 11.44 13.85 7.43
C VAL A 111 9.91 13.88 7.39
N TRP A 112 9.26 12.74 7.17
CA TRP A 112 7.79 12.71 7.08
C TRP A 112 7.10 13.03 8.41
N GLY A 113 7.68 12.67 9.56
CA GLY A 113 7.14 13.03 10.88
C GLY A 113 7.22 14.52 11.20
N LEU A 114 8.33 15.17 10.85
CA LEU A 114 8.55 16.59 11.10
C LEU A 114 7.82 17.50 10.09
N VAL A 115 7.75 17.10 8.83
CA VAL A 115 7.06 17.87 7.79
C VAL A 115 5.54 17.73 7.94
N SER A 116 5.00 16.55 8.24
CA SER A 116 3.54 16.41 8.40
C SER A 116 3.01 17.25 9.58
N GLY A 117 3.60 17.13 10.77
CA GLY A 117 3.10 17.81 11.97
C GLY A 117 3.08 19.34 11.86
N LEU A 118 4.15 19.94 11.34
CA LEU A 118 4.24 21.40 11.18
C LEU A 118 3.25 21.93 10.14
N TRP A 119 3.07 21.21 9.03
CA TRP A 119 2.11 21.57 7.99
C TRP A 119 0.65 21.39 8.44
N TYR A 120 0.34 20.36 9.23
CA TYR A 120 -1.00 20.22 9.82
C TYR A 120 -1.32 21.35 10.80
N ALA A 121 -0.35 21.78 11.62
CA ALA A 121 -0.53 22.89 12.57
C ALA A 121 -0.73 24.24 11.86
N THR A 122 0.05 24.54 10.82
CA THR A 122 -0.12 25.78 10.05
C THR A 122 -1.41 25.79 9.25
N LEU A 123 -1.79 24.66 8.64
CA LEU A 123 -3.02 24.54 7.89
C LEU A 123 -4.26 24.67 8.79
N THR A 124 -4.27 24.02 9.96
CA THR A 124 -5.37 24.13 10.93
C THR A 124 -5.54 25.57 11.44
N GLN A 125 -4.44 26.27 11.72
CA GLN A 125 -4.47 27.70 12.08
C GLN A 125 -4.95 28.60 10.94
N HIS A 126 -4.60 28.28 9.70
CA HIS A 126 -5.05 29.05 8.54
C HIS A 126 -6.55 28.85 8.29
N VAL A 127 -7.03 27.61 8.34
CA VAL A 127 -8.45 27.28 8.17
C VAL A 127 -9.29 27.94 9.27
N SER A 128 -8.84 27.92 10.54
CA SER A 128 -9.59 28.58 11.61
C SER A 128 -9.66 30.10 11.42
N LYS A 129 -8.57 30.75 10.99
CA LYS A 129 -8.58 32.19 10.67
C LYS A 129 -9.53 32.52 9.52
N MET A 130 -9.51 31.71 8.46
CA MET A 130 -10.37 31.90 7.29
C MET A 130 -11.85 31.70 7.65
N ALA A 131 -12.16 30.66 8.43
CA ALA A 131 -13.52 30.39 8.91
C ALA A 131 -14.05 31.51 9.79
N ILE A 132 -13.24 32.03 10.72
CA ILE A 132 -13.59 33.20 11.53
C ILE A 132 -13.85 34.42 10.63
N GLN A 133 -12.97 34.69 9.66
CA GLN A 133 -13.15 35.83 8.75
C GLN A 133 -14.45 35.72 7.94
N LYS A 134 -14.75 34.52 7.42
CA LYS A 134 -16.01 34.25 6.70
C LYS A 134 -17.23 34.39 7.59
N GLY A 135 -17.16 33.87 8.82
CA GLY A 135 -18.21 34.06 9.83
C GLY A 135 -18.47 35.54 10.12
N ILE A 136 -17.42 36.35 10.27
CA ILE A 136 -17.54 37.80 10.49
C ILE A 136 -18.20 38.49 9.28
N GLU A 137 -17.76 38.19 8.05
CA GLU A 137 -18.35 38.75 6.82
C GLU A 137 -19.86 38.49 6.76
N ALA A 138 -20.28 37.24 7.00
CA ALA A 138 -21.69 36.84 6.97
C ALA A 138 -22.51 37.47 8.11
N ALA A 139 -21.93 37.56 9.31
CA ALA A 139 -22.57 38.19 10.47
C ALA A 139 -22.76 39.69 10.27
N LEU A 140 -21.80 40.39 9.66
CA LEU A 140 -21.93 41.80 9.32
C LEU A 140 -23.00 42.02 8.24
N GLU A 141 -23.05 41.16 7.22
CA GLU A 141 -24.07 41.24 6.17
C GLU A 141 -25.49 41.09 6.74
N GLU A 142 -25.72 40.05 7.54
CA GLU A 142 -27.02 39.85 8.20
C GLU A 142 -27.28 40.96 9.23
N GLY A 143 -26.26 41.42 9.95
CA GLY A 143 -26.38 42.51 10.92
C GLY A 143 -26.81 43.83 10.29
N ILE A 144 -26.23 44.23 9.14
CA ILE A 144 -26.62 45.42 8.40
C ILE A 144 -28.09 45.33 7.97
N LYS A 145 -28.52 44.17 7.48
CA LYS A 145 -29.92 43.91 7.11
C LYS A 145 -30.85 44.00 8.32
N GLN A 146 -30.47 43.41 9.46
CA GLN A 146 -31.25 43.46 10.69
C GLN A 146 -31.36 44.90 11.22
N ILE A 147 -30.27 45.66 11.20
CA ILE A 147 -30.26 47.09 11.53
C ILE A 147 -31.23 47.85 10.61
N GLY A 148 -31.14 47.65 9.29
CA GLY A 148 -32.07 48.26 8.34
C GLY A 148 -33.55 47.98 8.66
N GLU A 149 -33.89 46.76 9.04
CA GLU A 149 -35.26 46.40 9.45
C GLU A 149 -35.66 47.01 10.80
N ILE A 150 -34.74 47.28 11.74
CA ILE A 150 -35.03 48.04 12.97
C ILE A 150 -35.52 49.44 12.58
N PHE A 151 -34.83 50.11 11.65
CA PHE A 151 -35.16 51.47 11.20
C PHE A 151 -36.41 51.54 10.32
N ARG A 152 -36.71 50.47 9.57
CA ARG A 152 -37.94 50.44 8.78
C ARG A 152 -39.19 50.41 9.67
N MET A 153 -39.11 49.83 10.87
CA MET A 153 -40.21 49.83 11.85
C MET A 153 -40.44 51.19 12.51
N THR A 154 -39.42 52.04 12.61
CA THR A 154 -39.50 53.37 13.25
C THR A 154 -40.01 54.48 12.33
N LYS A 155 -40.40 54.15 11.08
CA LYS A 155 -40.93 55.08 10.05
C LYS A 155 -39.99 56.26 9.72
N THR A 156 -38.68 56.05 9.77
CA THR A 156 -37.70 57.07 9.37
C THR A 156 -37.46 57.15 7.87
N SER A 157 -36.89 58.29 7.44
CA SER A 157 -36.36 58.61 6.11
C SER A 157 -35.24 57.64 5.64
N GLU A 158 -34.62 57.96 4.49
CA GLU A 158 -33.54 57.21 3.83
C GLU A 158 -32.51 56.63 4.82
N VAL A 159 -32.17 55.36 4.65
CA VAL A 159 -31.13 54.66 5.44
C VAL A 159 -29.82 54.73 4.66
N PRO A 160 -28.71 55.18 5.25
CA PRO A 160 -27.44 55.23 4.56
C PRO A 160 -26.97 53.81 4.21
N THR A 161 -26.42 53.64 3.01
CA THR A 161 -25.82 52.36 2.60
C THR A 161 -24.48 52.19 3.31
N ILE A 162 -24.40 51.18 4.18
CA ILE A 162 -23.16 50.84 4.89
C ILE A 162 -22.70 49.48 4.38
N THR A 163 -21.41 49.37 4.06
CA THR A 163 -20.86 48.14 3.48
C THR A 163 -20.09 47.33 4.52
N VAL A 164 -20.10 46.00 4.34
CA VAL A 164 -19.28 45.08 5.16
C VAL A 164 -17.80 45.44 5.09
N GLY A 165 -17.32 45.89 3.92
CA GLY A 165 -15.93 46.29 3.73
C GLY A 165 -15.49 47.47 4.60
N GLU A 166 -16.35 48.48 4.76
CA GLU A 166 -16.08 49.63 5.64
C GLU A 166 -16.01 49.22 7.10
N MET A 167 -16.96 48.37 7.54
CA MET A 167 -16.96 47.82 8.90
C MET A 167 -15.70 46.99 9.18
N LEU A 168 -15.30 46.10 8.27
CA LEU A 168 -14.07 45.32 8.42
C LEU A 168 -12.81 46.21 8.46
N SER A 169 -12.77 47.27 7.66
CA SER A 169 -11.63 48.20 7.60
C SER A 169 -11.45 48.99 8.90
N SER A 170 -12.47 49.08 9.75
CA SER A 170 -12.37 49.73 11.07
C SER A 170 -11.45 48.98 12.04
N GLY A 171 -11.27 47.66 11.86
CA GLY A 171 -10.53 46.80 12.79
C GLY A 171 -11.30 46.41 14.06
N GLU A 172 -12.52 46.93 14.27
CA GLU A 172 -13.34 46.65 15.45
C GLU A 172 -13.93 45.22 15.43
N PHE A 173 -14.19 44.68 14.23
CA PHE A 173 -14.85 43.37 14.04
C PHE A 173 -13.86 42.27 13.68
N THR A 174 -12.90 41.96 14.56
CA THR A 174 -11.85 40.96 14.30
C THR A 174 -11.99 39.66 15.10
N LYS A 175 -12.72 39.69 16.22
CA LYS A 175 -12.86 38.55 17.14
C LYS A 175 -14.31 38.09 17.32
N GLY A 176 -15.25 38.74 16.64
CA GLY A 176 -16.68 38.48 16.75
C GLY A 176 -17.49 39.69 16.29
N VAL A 177 -18.78 39.49 16.11
CA VAL A 177 -19.73 40.52 15.69
C VAL A 177 -20.88 40.57 16.69
N SER A 178 -21.06 41.75 17.28
CA SER A 178 -22.21 42.06 18.13
C SER A 178 -23.07 43.09 17.43
N LEU A 179 -24.38 42.85 17.36
CA LEU A 179 -25.32 43.78 16.73
C LEU A 179 -25.27 45.17 17.38
N PHE A 180 -25.07 45.25 18.70
CA PHE A 180 -24.93 46.53 19.39
C PHE A 180 -23.63 47.25 19.03
N ASP A 181 -22.52 46.52 18.89
CA ASP A 181 -21.23 47.11 18.48
C ASP A 181 -21.29 47.62 17.03
N MET A 182 -22.07 46.95 16.17
CA MET A 182 -22.38 47.47 14.83
C MET A 182 -23.14 48.79 14.89
N VAL A 183 -24.21 48.88 15.70
CA VAL A 183 -24.98 50.13 15.86
C VAL A 183 -24.09 51.25 16.44
N LYS A 184 -23.22 50.92 17.40
CA LYS A 184 -22.24 51.85 17.97
C LYS A 184 -21.23 52.34 16.93
N TYR A 185 -20.71 51.44 16.10
CA TYR A 185 -19.83 51.80 14.98
C TYR A 185 -20.53 52.74 14.02
N ILE A 186 -21.76 52.43 13.61
CA ILE A 186 -22.56 53.27 12.72
C ILE A 186 -22.74 54.67 13.32
N ASN A 187 -23.02 54.79 14.62
CA ASN A 187 -23.10 56.08 15.29
C ASN A 187 -21.80 56.89 15.18
N SER A 188 -20.65 56.21 15.35
CA SER A 188 -19.34 56.84 15.34
C SER A 188 -18.92 57.38 13.97
N VAL A 189 -19.40 56.77 12.89
CA VAL A 189 -19.11 57.20 11.51
C VAL A 189 -20.15 58.16 10.94
N SER A 190 -21.06 58.65 11.78
CA SER A 190 -22.16 59.54 11.36
C SER A 190 -21.66 60.77 10.59
N GLU A 191 -20.53 61.34 10.98
CA GLU A 191 -19.91 62.50 10.33
C GLU A 191 -19.52 62.27 8.85
N ASN A 192 -19.36 61.01 8.44
CA ASN A 192 -19.03 60.66 7.05
C ASN A 192 -20.24 60.77 6.09
N PHE A 193 -21.44 60.99 6.62
CA PHE A 193 -22.67 61.03 5.84
C PHE A 193 -23.28 62.44 5.79
N PRO A 194 -23.96 62.80 4.69
CA PRO A 194 -24.69 64.07 4.58
C PRO A 194 -25.73 64.22 5.69
N GLN A 195 -25.51 65.18 6.59
CA GLN A 195 -26.35 65.35 7.77
C GLN A 195 -27.76 65.80 7.41
N ASP A 196 -27.91 66.68 6.42
CA ASP A 196 -29.19 67.14 5.90
C ASP A 196 -30.13 66.01 5.45
N THR A 197 -29.56 64.91 4.94
CA THR A 197 -30.32 63.73 4.52
C THR A 197 -30.55 62.73 5.66
N TYR A 198 -29.54 62.46 6.50
CA TYR A 198 -29.55 61.33 7.45
C TYR A 198 -29.70 61.72 8.92
N THR A 199 -29.93 63.00 9.25
CA THR A 199 -30.07 63.48 10.65
C THR A 199 -31.06 62.65 11.47
N SER A 200 -32.24 62.33 10.90
CA SER A 200 -33.26 61.56 11.62
C SER A 200 -32.80 60.13 11.96
N PHE A 201 -32.05 59.50 11.06
CA PHE A 201 -31.49 58.16 11.26
C PHE A 201 -30.45 58.17 12.39
N PHE A 202 -29.49 59.10 12.34
CA PHE A 202 -28.43 59.18 13.34
C PHE A 202 -28.94 59.62 14.71
N ASN A 203 -29.95 60.49 14.79
CA ASN A 203 -30.56 60.83 16.08
C ASN A 203 -31.19 59.62 16.80
N ILE A 204 -31.79 58.70 16.04
CA ILE A 204 -32.33 57.46 16.62
C ILE A 204 -31.21 56.53 17.06
N ILE A 205 -30.19 56.34 16.21
CA ILE A 205 -29.02 55.53 16.58
C ILE A 205 -28.35 56.09 17.83
N ASP A 206 -28.15 57.40 17.91
CA ASP A 206 -27.54 58.03 19.08
C ASP A 206 -28.40 57.82 20.33
N GLY A 207 -29.72 57.90 20.21
CA GLY A 207 -30.67 57.53 21.27
C GLY A 207 -30.52 56.09 21.74
N MET A 208 -30.42 55.13 20.82
CA MET A 208 -30.20 53.71 21.14
C MET A 208 -28.87 53.50 21.86
N VAL A 209 -27.80 54.15 21.40
CA VAL A 209 -26.44 53.96 21.94
C VAL A 209 -26.26 54.67 23.29
N ARG A 210 -26.67 55.93 23.40
CA ARG A 210 -26.37 56.77 24.58
C ARG A 210 -27.46 56.76 25.64
N VAL A 211 -28.73 56.64 25.25
CA VAL A 211 -29.88 56.78 26.16
C VAL A 211 -30.40 55.42 26.59
N GLU A 212 -30.63 54.51 25.65
CA GLU A 212 -31.13 53.16 25.97
C GLU A 212 -30.03 52.24 26.51
N GLY A 213 -28.86 52.28 25.87
CA GLY A 213 -27.72 51.46 26.23
C GLY A 213 -27.89 49.99 25.81
N MET A 214 -26.81 49.22 26.02
CA MET A 214 -26.68 47.86 25.52
C MET A 214 -27.75 46.91 26.07
N ASP A 215 -28.04 46.96 27.37
CA ASP A 215 -28.95 46.00 28.00
C ASP A 215 -30.37 46.10 27.43
N LYS A 216 -30.89 47.33 27.30
CA LYS A 216 -32.23 47.57 26.76
C LYS A 216 -32.30 47.22 25.27
N PHE A 217 -31.27 47.60 24.51
CA PHE A 217 -31.15 47.23 23.10
C PHE A 217 -31.18 45.71 22.91
N ASN A 218 -30.42 44.97 23.72
CA ASN A 218 -30.33 43.51 23.62
C ASN A 218 -31.67 42.82 23.95
N VAL A 219 -32.38 43.31 24.98
CA VAL A 219 -33.71 42.78 25.33
C VAL A 219 -34.72 42.96 24.20
N GLN A 220 -34.67 44.10 23.50
CA GLN A 220 -35.60 44.41 22.42
C GLN A 220 -35.26 43.71 21.10
N ASN A 221 -33.99 43.33 20.89
CA ASN A 221 -33.49 42.83 19.61
C ASN A 221 -33.01 41.38 19.68
N GLY A 222 -33.45 40.60 20.68
CA GLY A 222 -32.98 39.23 20.92
C GLY A 222 -33.05 38.31 19.69
N GLU A 223 -34.15 38.33 18.94
CA GLU A 223 -34.30 37.53 17.71
C GLU A 223 -33.30 37.94 16.61
N ARG A 224 -33.02 39.24 16.50
CA ARG A 224 -32.11 39.81 15.51
C ARG A 224 -30.65 39.49 15.86
N ILE A 225 -30.32 39.57 17.15
CA ILE A 225 -29.01 39.16 17.67
C ILE A 225 -28.79 37.66 17.41
N ALA A 226 -29.81 36.84 17.64
CA ALA A 226 -29.75 35.41 17.35
C ALA A 226 -29.57 35.13 15.85
N ALA A 227 -30.20 35.92 14.97
CA ALA A 227 -30.00 35.80 13.52
C ALA A 227 -28.56 36.11 13.09
N VAL A 228 -27.95 37.15 13.65
CA VAL A 228 -26.54 37.50 13.39
C VAL A 228 -25.59 36.42 13.92
N ALA A 229 -25.81 35.92 15.13
CA ALA A 229 -25.02 34.84 15.70
C ALA A 229 -25.14 33.56 14.87
N LYS A 230 -26.36 33.23 14.41
CA LYS A 230 -26.58 32.09 13.53
C LYS A 230 -25.88 32.24 12.17
N ALA A 231 -25.93 33.42 11.57
CA ALA A 231 -25.22 33.68 10.30
C ALA A 231 -23.69 33.50 10.45
N PHE A 232 -23.14 33.92 11.59
CA PHE A 232 -21.74 33.66 11.93
C PHE A 232 -21.43 32.15 11.99
N GLU A 233 -22.19 31.41 12.82
CA GLU A 233 -21.96 29.97 13.06
C GLU A 233 -22.19 29.13 11.80
N ASP A 234 -23.25 29.40 11.03
CA ASP A 234 -23.57 28.68 9.80
C ASP A 234 -22.46 28.87 8.75
N SER A 235 -21.94 30.10 8.61
CA SER A 235 -20.84 30.38 7.67
C SER A 235 -19.51 29.77 8.14
N GLU A 236 -19.21 29.83 9.44
CA GLU A 236 -18.01 29.21 10.01
C GLU A 236 -18.03 27.69 9.78
N ALA A 237 -19.16 27.04 10.10
CA ALA A 237 -19.34 25.60 9.91
C ALA A 237 -19.23 25.18 8.43
N LEU A 238 -19.79 25.98 7.51
CA LEU A 238 -19.72 25.74 6.08
C LEU A 238 -18.27 25.78 5.56
N GLU A 239 -17.47 26.73 6.06
CA GLU A 239 -16.06 26.84 5.68
C GLU A 239 -15.23 25.66 6.21
N PHE A 240 -15.46 25.22 7.45
CA PHE A 240 -14.81 24.01 7.97
C PHE A 240 -15.21 22.74 7.20
N ALA A 241 -16.49 22.63 6.82
CA ALA A 241 -16.99 21.49 6.06
C ALA A 241 -16.37 21.42 4.65
N SER A 242 -16.20 22.57 3.98
CA SER A 242 -15.58 22.63 2.65
C SER A 242 -14.13 22.11 2.69
N HIS A 243 -13.33 22.53 3.68
CA HIS A 243 -11.96 22.08 3.85
C HIS A 243 -11.85 20.61 4.28
N THR A 244 -12.75 20.13 5.14
CA THR A 244 -12.75 18.73 5.60
C THR A 244 -13.13 17.78 4.46
N SER A 245 -14.04 18.18 3.57
CA SER A 245 -14.40 17.39 2.39
C SER A 245 -13.20 17.16 1.46
N LEU A 246 -12.39 18.19 1.23
CA LEU A 246 -11.15 18.09 0.43
C LEU A 246 -10.11 17.16 1.07
N LEU A 247 -9.93 17.28 2.38
CA LEU A 247 -9.00 16.42 3.13
C LEU A 247 -9.47 14.97 3.10
N SER A 248 -10.78 14.72 3.25
CA SER A 248 -11.34 13.36 3.26
C SER A 248 -11.07 12.62 1.94
N ASN A 249 -11.25 13.28 0.79
CA ASN A 249 -10.93 12.69 -0.52
C ASN A 249 -9.44 12.38 -0.66
N THR A 250 -8.59 13.28 -0.19
CA THR A 250 -7.12 13.11 -0.22
C THR A 250 -6.68 11.95 0.69
N ILE A 251 -7.27 11.86 1.88
CA ILE A 251 -7.03 10.76 2.83
C ILE A 251 -7.49 9.44 2.23
N ILE A 252 -8.67 9.37 1.62
CA ILE A 252 -9.19 8.17 0.97
C ILE A 252 -8.24 7.72 -0.15
N ALA A 253 -7.79 8.64 -1.02
CA ALA A 253 -6.83 8.34 -2.09
C ALA A 253 -5.49 7.82 -1.53
N SER A 254 -5.00 8.41 -0.44
CA SER A 254 -3.79 7.95 0.26
C SER A 254 -3.94 6.53 0.82
N VAL A 255 -5.06 6.24 1.49
CA VAL A 255 -5.36 4.90 2.03
C VAL A 255 -5.44 3.86 0.92
N VAL A 256 -6.14 4.16 -0.18
CA VAL A 256 -6.21 3.25 -1.34
C VAL A 256 -4.82 2.97 -1.91
N THR A 257 -3.98 4.00 -2.01
CA THR A 257 -2.59 3.85 -2.50
C THR A 257 -1.76 2.96 -1.58
N ILE A 258 -1.86 3.14 -0.26
CA ILE A 258 -1.17 2.29 0.73
C ILE A 258 -1.63 0.83 0.61
N LEU A 259 -2.94 0.59 0.47
CA LEU A 259 -3.48 -0.77 0.31
C LEU A 259 -2.94 -1.46 -0.95
N ILE A 260 -2.81 -0.73 -2.08
CA ILE A 260 -2.21 -1.26 -3.31
C ILE A 260 -0.74 -1.64 -3.09
N ILE A 261 0.05 -0.79 -2.41
CA ILE A 261 1.46 -1.07 -2.11
C ILE A 261 1.58 -2.31 -1.21
N VAL A 262 0.74 -2.43 -0.18
CA VAL A 262 0.71 -3.59 0.71
C VAL A 262 0.34 -4.87 -0.04
N LEU A 263 -0.66 -4.83 -0.93
CA LEU A 263 -1.03 -5.98 -1.77
C LEU A 263 0.14 -6.41 -2.66
N VAL A 264 0.84 -5.47 -3.30
CA VAL A 264 2.03 -5.78 -4.11
C VAL A 264 3.14 -6.42 -3.27
N MET A 265 3.39 -5.89 -2.07
CA MET A 265 4.35 -6.48 -1.11
C MET A 265 3.98 -7.91 -0.72
N ILE A 266 2.69 -8.18 -0.47
CA ILE A 266 2.19 -9.53 -0.14
C ILE A 266 2.41 -10.50 -1.31
N ILE A 267 2.08 -10.08 -2.55
CA ILE A 267 2.27 -10.91 -3.75
C ILE A 267 3.76 -11.26 -3.92
N ILE A 268 4.65 -10.26 -3.85
CA ILE A 268 6.10 -10.48 -3.94
C ILE A 268 6.58 -11.41 -2.83
N TYR A 269 6.13 -11.20 -1.59
CA TYR A 269 6.45 -12.05 -0.44
C TYR A 269 6.04 -13.51 -0.67
N LEU A 270 4.82 -13.75 -1.17
CA LEU A 270 4.33 -15.10 -1.47
C LEU A 270 5.16 -15.79 -2.56
N ILE A 271 5.53 -15.07 -3.62
CA ILE A 271 6.40 -15.58 -4.68
C ILE A 271 7.76 -15.99 -4.10
N LEU A 272 8.40 -15.12 -3.31
CA LEU A 272 9.69 -15.40 -2.69
C LEU A 272 9.62 -16.59 -1.71
N ARG A 273 8.56 -16.64 -0.90
CA ARG A 273 8.33 -17.74 0.06
C ARG A 273 8.13 -19.07 -0.66
N TYR A 274 7.33 -19.10 -1.71
CA TYR A 274 7.10 -20.29 -2.52
C TYR A 274 8.41 -20.81 -3.12
N ARG A 275 9.24 -19.90 -3.66
CA ARG A 275 10.55 -20.26 -4.25
C ARG A 275 11.51 -20.85 -3.21
N ARG A 276 11.61 -20.25 -2.01
CA ARG A 276 12.45 -20.80 -0.93
C ARG A 276 12.02 -22.23 -0.57
N LYS A 277 10.72 -22.48 -0.42
CA LYS A 277 10.20 -23.84 -0.15
C LYS A 277 10.55 -24.83 -1.27
N LYS A 278 10.39 -24.46 -2.54
CA LYS A 278 10.73 -25.33 -3.68
C LYS A 278 12.23 -25.68 -3.71
N LYS A 279 13.11 -24.71 -3.44
CA LYS A 279 14.56 -24.94 -3.36
C LYS A 279 14.92 -25.94 -2.25
N MET A 280 14.29 -25.84 -1.09
CA MET A 280 14.52 -26.76 0.04
C MET A 280 14.05 -28.19 -0.28
N LYS A 281 12.89 -28.36 -0.92
CA LYS A 281 12.40 -29.69 -1.35
C LYS A 281 13.35 -30.35 -2.35
N LYS A 282 13.85 -29.62 -3.35
CA LYS A 282 14.84 -30.13 -4.30
C LYS A 282 16.12 -30.57 -3.60
N LYS A 283 16.66 -29.73 -2.69
CA LYS A 283 17.87 -30.09 -1.92
C LYS A 283 17.69 -31.39 -1.14
N ALA A 284 16.54 -31.58 -0.49
CA ALA A 284 16.23 -32.80 0.26
C ALA A 284 16.14 -34.06 -0.62
N GLN A 285 15.69 -33.95 -1.86
CA GLN A 285 15.67 -35.06 -2.82
C GLN A 285 17.09 -35.45 -3.27
N TYR A 286 17.93 -34.46 -3.59
CA TYR A 286 19.32 -34.73 -3.98
C TYR A 286 20.16 -35.33 -2.84
N THR A 287 19.98 -34.90 -1.59
CA THR A 287 20.67 -35.52 -0.45
C THR A 287 20.23 -36.95 -0.16
N LYS A 288 19.01 -37.34 -0.52
CA LYS A 288 18.57 -38.75 -0.45
C LYS A 288 19.26 -39.60 -1.52
N LEU A 289 19.26 -39.14 -2.77
CA LEU A 289 19.89 -39.84 -3.91
C LEU A 289 21.41 -40.00 -3.78
N LEU A 290 22.09 -39.16 -3.00
CA LEU A 290 23.54 -39.26 -2.76
C LEU A 290 23.92 -40.19 -1.59
N LYS A 291 22.94 -40.63 -0.78
CA LYS A 291 23.17 -41.50 0.38
C LYS A 291 22.82 -42.97 0.12
N GLU A 292 22.13 -43.26 -0.97
CA GLU A 292 21.95 -44.61 -1.54
C GLU A 292 23.08 -44.92 -2.51
#